data_AF-A0A0W0XPN0-F1
#
_entry.id   AF-A0A0W0XPN0-F1
#
_cell.length_a   1.000
_cell.length_b   1.000
_cell.length_c   1.000
_cell.angle_alpha   90.00
_cell.angle_beta   90.00
_cell.angle_gamma   90.00
#
_symmetry.space_group_name_H-M   'P 1'
#
loop_
_entity.id
_entity.type
_entity.pdbx_description
1 polymer ?
#
loop_
_entity_poly.entity_id
_entity_poly.type
_entity_poly.pdbx_seq_one_letter_code
_entity_poly.pdbx_strand_id
1 'polypeptide(L)'
;MSNKTDETDFANRVRSHFPEGLTGVISPGGTRSAYILAYNRHNKNPGKIDFADYAEKTFISYCQLLLNFFELGGQNIIDAAPPLGLALTRSPEYIQKMTQYYLTYISQPMQDAYRKMQIDPYFVGLEAIMDSNSTSVLHQYGQRLIDFMETWPYNAGNRKLIFEISPIPLYSLWHSFQAMSASDREHLDNQLRSEVETDFNKLNNTLYRYFIRAIYGFELPPPHFTLSTNAKGSCKAYLSMPTLFSTGINMKFFYTPYSPIHMKRGALKRIIEDLIAPKQSVSHEMDYRTQSLSSQNMATAFVAMQELIDDFDSILGLTK
;
A
#
# COMPACT_ATOMS: atom_id res chain seq x y z
N MET A 1 -22.33 -24.71 3.41
CA MET A 1 -22.17 -24.57 1.94
C MET A 1 -22.88 -23.33 1.37
N SER A 2 -23.00 -22.23 2.14
CA SER A 2 -23.76 -21.02 1.75
C SER A 2 -22.91 -19.80 1.37
N ASN A 3 -21.56 -19.88 1.38
CA ASN A 3 -20.71 -18.66 1.31
C ASN A 3 -20.20 -18.28 -0.08
N LYS A 4 -20.04 -19.20 -1.04
CA LYS A 4 -19.40 -18.86 -2.33
C LYS A 4 -20.27 -18.00 -3.24
N THR A 5 -21.59 -18.18 -3.20
CA THR A 5 -22.55 -17.43 -4.03
C THR A 5 -22.61 -15.97 -3.56
N ASP A 6 -22.77 -15.74 -2.25
CA ASP A 6 -22.77 -14.39 -1.64
C ASP A 6 -21.45 -13.63 -1.88
N GLU A 7 -20.31 -14.33 -1.88
CA GLU A 7 -19.02 -13.69 -2.17
C GLU A 7 -18.82 -13.33 -3.65
N THR A 8 -19.25 -14.20 -4.56
CA THR A 8 -19.21 -13.90 -6.00
C THR A 8 -20.14 -12.73 -6.31
N ASP A 9 -21.29 -12.68 -5.67
CA ASP A 9 -22.25 -11.58 -5.76
C ASP A 9 -21.65 -10.27 -5.21
N PHE A 10 -20.91 -10.33 -4.09
CA PHE A 10 -20.21 -9.17 -3.56
C PHE A 10 -19.14 -8.64 -4.51
N ALA A 11 -18.23 -9.49 -4.97
CA ALA A 11 -17.14 -9.06 -5.87
C ALA A 11 -17.68 -8.48 -7.18
N ASN A 12 -18.77 -9.04 -7.72
CA ASN A 12 -19.43 -8.50 -8.90
C ASN A 12 -20.07 -7.14 -8.63
N ARG A 13 -20.71 -6.94 -7.45
CA ARG A 13 -21.22 -5.62 -7.04
C ARG A 13 -20.10 -4.58 -6.95
N VAL A 14 -18.94 -4.95 -6.41
CA VAL A 14 -17.77 -4.07 -6.33
C VAL A 14 -17.31 -3.66 -7.73
N ARG A 15 -17.14 -4.61 -8.65
CA ARG A 15 -16.73 -4.33 -10.03
C ARG A 15 -17.76 -3.50 -10.80
N SER A 16 -19.05 -3.71 -10.55
CA SER A 16 -20.12 -2.90 -11.15
C SER A 16 -20.14 -1.47 -10.60
N HIS A 17 -19.78 -1.28 -9.33
CA HIS A 17 -19.73 0.05 -8.71
C HIS A 17 -18.48 0.84 -9.08
N PHE A 18 -17.33 0.15 -9.22
CA PHE A 18 -16.04 0.71 -9.64
C PHE A 18 -15.63 0.11 -11.00
N PRO A 19 -16.26 0.48 -12.12
CA PRO A 19 -15.98 -0.09 -13.44
C PRO A 19 -14.55 0.17 -13.93
N GLU A 20 -13.92 1.26 -13.47
CA GLU A 20 -12.51 1.59 -13.68
C GLU A 20 -11.54 0.75 -12.83
N GLY A 21 -12.07 0.04 -11.83
CA GLY A 21 -11.32 -0.81 -10.92
C GLY A 21 -11.07 -0.16 -9.55
N LEU A 22 -11.58 -0.83 -8.50
CA LEU A 22 -11.34 -0.43 -7.12
C LEU A 22 -9.84 -0.42 -6.82
N THR A 23 -9.35 0.75 -6.39
CA THR A 23 -7.94 1.02 -6.11
C THR A 23 -7.76 1.43 -4.65
N GLY A 24 -6.92 0.69 -3.93
CA GLY A 24 -6.59 0.96 -2.53
C GLY A 24 -5.12 1.27 -2.33
N VAL A 25 -4.82 2.22 -1.43
CA VAL A 25 -3.46 2.42 -0.93
C VAL A 25 -3.31 1.76 0.43
N ILE A 26 -2.31 0.91 0.60
CA ILE A 26 -2.07 0.20 1.85
C ILE A 26 -0.71 0.60 2.39
N SER A 27 -0.67 1.05 3.64
CA SER A 27 0.57 1.33 4.36
C SER A 27 0.70 0.34 5.51
N PRO A 28 1.35 -0.83 5.30
CA PRO A 28 1.33 -1.96 6.22
C PRO A 28 2.05 -1.76 7.56
N GLY A 29 2.46 -0.54 7.93
CA GLY A 29 3.28 -0.22 9.10
C GLY A 29 2.95 -0.98 10.40
N GLY A 30 3.93 -1.09 11.29
CA GLY A 30 3.76 -1.82 12.56
C GLY A 30 3.93 -3.34 12.46
N THR A 31 4.36 -3.85 11.30
CA THR A 31 4.63 -5.27 11.03
C THR A 31 5.56 -5.93 12.06
N ARG A 32 6.64 -5.23 12.46
CA ARG A 32 7.58 -5.71 13.50
C ARG A 32 6.88 -5.93 14.84
N SER A 33 6.09 -4.95 15.30
CA SER A 33 5.38 -5.05 16.57
C SER A 33 4.35 -6.17 16.53
N ALA A 34 3.60 -6.28 15.42
CA ALA A 34 2.61 -7.33 15.24
C ALA A 34 3.26 -8.73 15.23
N TYR A 35 4.40 -8.89 14.56
CA TYR A 35 5.18 -10.13 14.60
C TYR A 35 5.62 -10.49 16.01
N ILE A 36 6.19 -9.53 16.76
CA ILE A 36 6.64 -9.79 18.13
C ILE A 36 5.46 -10.27 18.98
N LEU A 37 4.33 -9.57 18.90
CA LEU A 37 3.12 -9.92 19.65
C LEU A 37 2.59 -11.31 19.24
N ALA A 38 2.56 -11.63 17.95
CA ALA A 38 2.02 -12.89 17.44
C ALA A 38 2.93 -14.10 17.72
N TYR A 39 4.25 -13.96 17.56
CA TYR A 39 5.17 -15.10 17.47
C TYR A 39 6.31 -15.07 18.49
N ASN A 40 6.74 -13.89 18.93
CA ASN A 40 7.95 -13.72 19.74
C ASN A 40 7.68 -13.35 21.21
N ARG A 41 6.41 -13.15 21.60
CA ARG A 41 6.02 -12.58 22.90
C ARG A 41 6.46 -13.40 24.10
N HIS A 42 6.60 -14.71 23.93
CA HIS A 42 6.97 -15.64 25.00
C HIS A 42 8.48 -15.83 25.14
N ASN A 43 9.28 -15.25 24.24
CA ASN A 43 10.73 -15.39 24.30
C ASN A 43 11.33 -14.48 25.37
N LYS A 44 12.45 -14.92 25.98
CA LYS A 44 13.18 -14.16 27.02
C LYS A 44 13.60 -12.76 26.57
N ASN A 45 13.80 -12.58 25.26
CA ASN A 45 14.05 -11.29 24.65
C ASN A 45 13.14 -11.13 23.40
N PRO A 46 11.89 -10.68 23.55
CA PRO A 46 10.93 -10.55 22.45
C PRO A 46 11.39 -9.57 21.36
N GLY A 47 12.33 -8.67 21.66
CA GLY A 47 12.91 -7.75 20.71
C GLY A 47 13.94 -8.38 19.76
N LYS A 48 14.48 -9.55 20.10
CA LYS A 48 15.40 -10.33 19.26
C LYS A 48 14.60 -11.09 18.21
N ILE A 49 14.59 -10.56 17.00
CA ILE A 49 13.84 -11.12 15.87
C ILE A 49 14.78 -11.97 15.02
N ASP A 50 14.34 -13.19 14.72
CA ASP A 50 14.88 -13.93 13.58
C ASP A 50 14.32 -13.31 12.31
N PHE A 51 15.20 -12.67 11.53
CA PHE A 51 14.79 -11.95 10.33
C PHE A 51 14.20 -12.87 9.24
N ALA A 52 14.65 -14.12 9.14
CA ALA A 52 14.13 -15.05 8.15
C ALA A 52 12.69 -15.47 8.49
N ASP A 53 12.44 -15.88 9.74
CA ASP A 53 11.10 -16.23 10.23
C ASP A 53 10.15 -15.02 10.20
N TYR A 54 10.63 -13.83 10.57
CA TYR A 54 9.87 -12.59 10.45
C TYR A 54 9.48 -12.30 9.01
N ALA A 55 10.41 -12.50 8.07
CA ALA A 55 10.16 -12.27 6.66
C ALA A 55 9.07 -13.20 6.13
N GLU A 56 9.21 -14.50 6.38
CA GLU A 56 8.27 -15.52 5.96
C GLU A 56 6.85 -15.27 6.49
N LYS A 57 6.71 -14.98 7.78
CA LYS A 57 5.39 -14.77 8.40
C LYS A 57 4.72 -13.47 7.94
N THR A 58 5.51 -12.42 7.75
CA THR A 58 5.03 -11.16 7.18
C THR A 58 4.58 -11.37 5.74
N PHE A 59 5.35 -12.13 4.97
CA PHE A 59 5.03 -12.52 3.60
C PHE A 59 3.71 -13.28 3.49
N ILE A 60 3.51 -14.32 4.30
CA ILE A 60 2.26 -15.10 4.32
C ILE A 60 1.05 -14.20 4.61
N SER A 61 1.16 -13.35 5.63
CA SER A 61 0.09 -12.43 6.02
C SER A 61 -0.21 -11.43 4.90
N TYR A 62 0.82 -10.92 4.24
CA TYR A 62 0.70 -10.01 3.12
C TYR A 62 0.04 -10.65 1.90
N CYS A 63 0.44 -11.86 1.49
CA CYS A 63 -0.22 -12.59 0.41
C CYS A 63 -1.71 -12.84 0.72
N GLN A 64 -2.05 -13.12 1.98
CA GLN A 64 -3.45 -13.28 2.38
C GLN A 64 -4.25 -11.97 2.26
N LEU A 65 -3.65 -10.84 2.61
CA LEU A 65 -4.26 -9.52 2.40
C LEU A 65 -4.53 -9.25 0.91
N LEU A 66 -3.54 -9.48 0.05
CA LEU A 66 -3.68 -9.34 -1.40
C LEU A 66 -4.81 -10.22 -1.92
N LEU A 67 -4.81 -11.50 -1.56
CA LEU A 67 -5.84 -12.46 -1.95
C LEU A 67 -7.23 -11.98 -1.53
N ASN A 68 -7.38 -11.58 -0.26
CA ASN A 68 -8.65 -11.07 0.26
C ASN A 68 -9.14 -9.85 -0.53
N PHE A 69 -8.27 -8.87 -0.82
CA PHE A 69 -8.65 -7.67 -1.56
C PHE A 69 -9.13 -8.00 -2.98
N PHE A 70 -8.35 -8.77 -3.71
CA PHE A 70 -8.63 -9.09 -5.11
C PHE A 70 -9.82 -10.04 -5.29
N GLU A 71 -10.04 -10.96 -4.34
CA GLU A 71 -11.23 -11.82 -4.32
C GLU A 71 -12.50 -11.05 -3.94
N LEU A 72 -12.39 -9.96 -3.16
CA LEU A 72 -13.50 -9.07 -2.84
C LEU A 72 -13.84 -8.10 -3.99
N GLY A 73 -13.17 -8.21 -5.14
CA GLY A 73 -13.45 -7.37 -6.32
C GLY A 73 -12.51 -6.17 -6.47
N GLY A 74 -11.50 -6.04 -5.62
CA GLY A 74 -10.40 -5.09 -5.82
C GLY A 74 -9.66 -5.32 -7.15
N GLN A 75 -9.14 -4.25 -7.75
CA GLN A 75 -8.42 -4.30 -9.02
C GLN A 75 -6.96 -3.87 -8.89
N ASN A 76 -6.71 -2.81 -8.10
CA ASN A 76 -5.37 -2.27 -7.95
C ASN A 76 -5.01 -2.01 -6.48
N ILE A 77 -3.77 -2.33 -6.11
CA ILE A 77 -3.18 -1.97 -4.82
C ILE A 77 -1.95 -1.12 -5.08
N ILE A 78 -1.85 -0.02 -4.36
CA ILE A 78 -0.60 0.71 -4.14
C ILE A 78 -0.12 0.35 -2.74
N ASP A 79 0.96 -0.39 -2.63
CA ASP A 79 1.62 -0.68 -1.36
C ASP A 79 2.68 0.38 -1.10
N ALA A 80 2.32 1.30 -0.20
CA ALA A 80 3.25 2.28 0.35
C ALA A 80 3.94 1.68 1.59
N ALA A 81 4.59 0.54 1.38
CA ALA A 81 5.48 -0.11 2.33
C ALA A 81 6.53 0.92 2.79
N PRO A 82 7.07 0.82 4.03
CA PRO A 82 8.00 1.81 4.53
C PRO A 82 9.14 1.97 3.53
N PRO A 83 9.23 3.17 2.90
CA PRO A 83 10.18 3.38 1.84
C PRO A 83 11.56 3.12 2.41
N LEU A 84 12.47 2.66 1.54
CA LEU A 84 13.89 2.56 1.90
C LEU A 84 14.37 3.84 2.60
N GLY A 85 13.76 5.00 2.37
CA GLY A 85 13.95 6.25 3.12
C GLY A 85 14.14 6.12 4.64
N LEU A 86 13.37 5.29 5.35
CA LEU A 86 13.63 5.06 6.79
C LEU A 86 14.85 4.17 7.03
N ALA A 87 15.10 3.19 6.17
CA ALA A 87 16.29 2.34 6.23
C ALA A 87 17.57 3.11 5.88
N LEU A 88 17.51 4.11 4.99
CA LEU A 88 18.65 4.97 4.61
C LEU A 88 19.21 5.78 5.80
N THR A 89 18.40 6.00 6.84
CA THR A 89 18.84 6.66 8.08
C THR A 89 19.46 5.69 9.10
N ARG A 90 19.61 4.41 8.74
CA ARG A 90 20.13 3.34 9.62
C ARG A 90 21.51 2.87 9.17
N SER A 91 22.10 1.93 9.91
CA SER A 91 23.44 1.42 9.61
C SER A 91 23.48 0.65 8.27
N PRO A 92 24.65 0.59 7.60
CA PRO A 92 24.81 -0.18 6.37
C PRO A 92 24.35 -1.65 6.48
N GLU A 93 24.61 -2.30 7.62
CA GLU A 93 24.19 -3.67 7.88
C GLU A 93 22.67 -3.80 7.95
N TYR A 94 21.98 -2.78 8.48
CA TYR A 94 20.53 -2.74 8.49
C TYR A 94 19.98 -2.57 7.08
N ILE A 95 20.57 -1.69 6.26
CA ILE A 95 20.20 -1.50 4.85
C ILE A 95 20.35 -2.81 4.07
N GLN A 96 21.46 -3.53 4.27
CA GLN A 96 21.70 -4.83 3.64
C GLN A 96 20.64 -5.87 4.03
N LYS A 97 20.29 -5.98 5.31
CA LYS A 97 19.24 -6.90 5.76
C LYS A 97 17.87 -6.54 5.18
N MET A 98 17.54 -5.25 5.16
CA MET A 98 16.25 -4.79 4.64
C MET A 98 16.11 -4.97 3.13
N THR A 99 17.16 -4.69 2.36
CA THR A 99 17.17 -4.94 0.90
C THR A 99 17.05 -6.43 0.59
N GLN A 100 17.76 -7.29 1.32
CA GLN A 100 17.58 -8.75 1.20
C GLN A 100 16.15 -9.19 1.55
N TYR A 101 15.55 -8.60 2.59
CA TYR A 101 14.16 -8.83 2.94
C TYR A 101 13.21 -8.41 1.81
N TYR A 102 13.38 -7.22 1.23
CA TYR A 102 12.50 -6.74 0.16
C TYR A 102 12.67 -7.49 -1.16
N LEU A 103 13.82 -8.14 -1.40
CA LEU A 103 13.98 -9.06 -2.53
C LEU A 103 13.06 -10.29 -2.43
N THR A 104 12.43 -10.55 -1.29
CA THR A 104 11.37 -11.58 -1.19
C THR A 104 10.16 -11.24 -2.07
N TYR A 105 9.89 -9.97 -2.36
CA TYR A 105 8.79 -9.55 -3.25
C TYR A 105 8.97 -9.97 -4.72
N ILE A 106 10.20 -10.33 -5.12
CA ILE A 106 10.50 -10.88 -6.45
C ILE A 106 11.01 -12.33 -6.39
N SER A 107 10.91 -12.97 -5.21
CA SER A 107 11.28 -14.37 -5.04
C SER A 107 10.30 -15.32 -5.74
N GLN A 108 10.74 -16.55 -6.03
CA GLN A 108 9.88 -17.54 -6.70
C GLN A 108 8.53 -17.77 -5.99
N PRO A 109 8.45 -17.92 -4.65
CA PRO A 109 7.16 -18.04 -3.96
C PRO A 109 6.22 -16.85 -4.22
N MET A 110 6.75 -15.63 -4.29
CA MET A 110 5.95 -14.45 -4.57
C MET A 110 5.51 -14.40 -6.03
N GLN A 111 6.38 -14.77 -6.95
CA GLN A 111 6.02 -14.90 -8.35
C GLN A 111 4.90 -15.93 -8.57
N ASP A 112 4.95 -17.06 -7.87
CA ASP A 112 3.90 -18.07 -7.94
C ASP A 112 2.58 -17.54 -7.37
N ALA A 113 2.64 -16.76 -6.30
CA ALA A 113 1.48 -16.06 -5.75
C ALA A 113 0.90 -15.04 -6.74
N TYR A 114 1.74 -14.23 -7.41
CA TYR A 114 1.32 -13.30 -8.46
C TYR A 114 0.63 -14.02 -9.61
N ARG A 115 1.22 -15.10 -10.13
CA ARG A 115 0.62 -15.90 -11.22
C ARG A 115 -0.73 -16.47 -10.82
N LYS A 116 -0.82 -17.07 -9.62
CA LYS A 116 -2.06 -17.64 -9.09
C LYS A 116 -3.16 -16.58 -8.94
N MET A 117 -2.80 -15.38 -8.53
CA MET A 117 -3.72 -14.26 -8.35
C MET A 117 -3.86 -13.37 -9.60
N GLN A 118 -3.22 -13.71 -10.72
CA GLN A 118 -3.19 -12.88 -11.94
C GLN A 118 -2.84 -11.42 -11.64
N ILE A 119 -1.75 -11.23 -10.91
CA ILE A 119 -1.21 -9.91 -10.52
C ILE A 119 -0.01 -9.58 -11.39
N ASP A 120 0.02 -8.34 -11.84
CA ASP A 120 1.18 -7.67 -12.38
C ASP A 120 1.81 -6.78 -11.30
N PRO A 121 2.98 -7.15 -10.76
CA PRO A 121 3.74 -6.33 -9.83
C PRO A 121 4.52 -5.22 -10.54
N TYR A 122 4.52 -4.01 -10.00
CA TYR A 122 5.30 -2.87 -10.46
C TYR A 122 6.11 -2.30 -9.31
N PHE A 123 7.32 -1.82 -9.59
CA PHE A 123 8.20 -1.21 -8.60
C PHE A 123 8.56 0.19 -9.06
N VAL A 124 8.28 1.18 -8.21
CA VAL A 124 8.31 2.60 -8.59
C VAL A 124 9.15 3.40 -7.60
N GLY A 125 9.66 4.54 -8.06
CA GLY A 125 10.60 5.36 -7.28
C GLY A 125 12.03 4.81 -7.27
N LEU A 126 12.36 3.84 -8.13
CA LEU A 126 13.69 3.20 -8.18
C LEU A 126 14.80 4.21 -8.51
N GLU A 127 14.50 5.27 -9.25
CA GLU A 127 15.45 6.32 -9.60
C GLU A 127 16.08 6.99 -8.37
N ALA A 128 15.38 7.01 -7.24
CA ALA A 128 15.89 7.61 -6.00
C ALA A 128 16.94 6.73 -5.30
N ILE A 129 17.06 5.45 -5.67
CA ILE A 129 18.01 4.49 -5.10
C ILE A 129 19.05 3.98 -6.10
N MET A 130 18.86 4.27 -7.39
CA MET A 130 19.82 4.02 -8.47
C MET A 130 20.90 5.12 -8.45
N ASP A 131 21.75 5.11 -7.42
CA ASP A 131 22.88 6.03 -7.33
C ASP A 131 23.94 5.75 -8.42
N SER A 132 24.89 6.67 -8.60
CA SER A 132 25.98 6.50 -9.57
C SER A 132 26.99 5.43 -9.17
N ASN A 133 26.92 4.90 -7.94
CA ASN A 133 27.80 3.87 -7.46
C ASN A 133 27.16 2.49 -7.65
N SER A 134 27.41 1.87 -8.79
CA SER A 134 26.88 0.54 -9.13
C SER A 134 27.24 -0.58 -8.14
N THR A 135 28.22 -0.35 -7.27
CA THR A 135 28.60 -1.31 -6.20
C THR A 135 27.78 -1.16 -4.92
N SER A 136 26.97 -0.11 -4.80
CA SER A 136 26.12 0.11 -3.64
C SER A 136 25.03 -0.96 -3.55
N VAL A 137 24.70 -1.37 -2.32
CA VAL A 137 23.66 -2.38 -2.06
C VAL A 137 22.29 -1.91 -2.59
N LEU A 138 22.05 -0.59 -2.56
CA LEU A 138 20.81 0.01 -3.05
C LEU A 138 20.72 -0.02 -4.57
N HIS A 139 21.82 0.30 -5.27
CA HIS A 139 21.87 0.19 -6.73
C HIS A 139 21.65 -1.27 -7.17
N GLN A 140 22.32 -2.23 -6.53
CA GLN A 140 22.12 -3.65 -6.83
C GLN A 140 20.68 -4.12 -6.57
N TYR A 141 20.07 -3.63 -5.48
CA TYR A 141 18.67 -3.90 -5.18
C TYR A 141 17.75 -3.31 -6.26
N GLY A 142 17.93 -2.04 -6.63
CA GLY A 142 17.16 -1.38 -7.68
C GLY A 142 17.30 -2.09 -9.04
N GLN A 143 18.52 -2.44 -9.45
CA GLN A 143 18.77 -3.17 -10.69
C GLN A 143 18.03 -4.50 -10.74
N ARG A 144 18.04 -5.28 -9.65
CA ARG A 144 17.30 -6.55 -9.59
C ARG A 144 15.79 -6.38 -9.72
N LEU A 145 15.22 -5.28 -9.26
CA LEU A 145 13.81 -4.97 -9.46
C LEU A 145 13.52 -4.57 -10.91
N ILE A 146 14.42 -3.79 -11.53
CA ILE A 146 14.34 -3.45 -12.96
C ILE A 146 14.39 -4.71 -13.82
N ASP A 147 15.40 -5.57 -13.63
CA ASP A 147 15.56 -6.83 -14.36
C ASP A 147 14.32 -7.73 -14.21
N PHE A 148 13.74 -7.76 -13.01
CA PHE A 148 12.50 -8.49 -12.76
C PHE A 148 11.32 -7.92 -13.53
N MET A 149 11.13 -6.59 -13.53
CA MET A 149 10.06 -5.96 -14.31
C MET A 149 10.24 -6.20 -15.81
N GLU A 150 11.45 -6.08 -16.34
CA GLU A 150 11.72 -6.31 -17.78
C GLU A 150 11.41 -7.75 -18.23
N THR A 151 11.50 -8.71 -17.32
CA THR A 151 11.28 -10.14 -17.61
C THR A 151 9.89 -10.64 -17.22
N TRP A 152 9.09 -9.85 -16.50
CA TRP A 152 7.75 -10.25 -16.08
C TRP A 152 6.75 -10.19 -17.25
N PRO A 153 5.96 -11.24 -17.50
CA PRO A 153 5.02 -11.28 -18.62
C PRO A 153 3.72 -10.50 -18.31
N TYR A 154 3.81 -9.18 -18.33
CA TYR A 154 2.68 -8.27 -18.06
C TYR A 154 1.48 -8.52 -18.98
N ASN A 155 0.27 -8.36 -18.42
CA ASN A 155 -0.98 -8.45 -19.17
C ASN A 155 -1.94 -7.31 -18.79
N ALA A 156 -2.51 -6.64 -19.78
CA ALA A 156 -3.43 -5.53 -19.55
C ALA A 156 -4.66 -5.92 -18.69
N GLY A 157 -5.11 -7.18 -18.76
CA GLY A 157 -6.25 -7.68 -17.98
C GLY A 157 -5.91 -8.13 -16.54
N ASN A 158 -4.62 -8.19 -16.18
CA ASN A 158 -4.21 -8.57 -14.83
C ASN A 158 -4.46 -7.45 -13.82
N ARG A 159 -4.61 -7.83 -12.55
CA ARG A 159 -4.65 -6.91 -11.40
C ARG A 159 -3.30 -6.21 -11.25
N LYS A 160 -3.29 -4.98 -10.74
CA LYS A 160 -2.06 -4.22 -10.57
C LYS A 160 -1.66 -4.16 -9.09
N LEU A 161 -0.40 -4.48 -8.79
CA LEU A 161 0.19 -4.29 -7.48
C LEU A 161 1.42 -3.41 -7.61
N ILE A 162 1.38 -2.22 -7.05
CA ILE A 162 2.43 -1.22 -7.20
C ILE A 162 3.14 -1.08 -5.86
N PHE A 163 4.43 -1.39 -5.83
CA PHE A 163 5.30 -1.20 -4.67
C PHE A 163 6.02 0.13 -4.78
N GLU A 164 5.68 1.07 -3.90
CA GLU A 164 6.40 2.34 -3.78
C GLU A 164 7.68 2.15 -2.96
N ILE A 165 8.82 1.99 -3.66
CA ILE A 165 10.10 1.68 -3.01
C ILE A 165 10.70 2.89 -2.29
N SER A 166 10.48 4.08 -2.85
CA SER A 166 10.90 5.35 -2.28
C SER A 166 9.99 6.48 -2.73
N PRO A 167 9.94 7.60 -1.98
CA PRO A 167 9.19 8.78 -2.38
C PRO A 167 9.65 9.26 -3.75
N ILE A 168 8.69 9.50 -4.63
CA ILE A 168 8.95 10.11 -5.92
C ILE A 168 9.12 11.60 -5.67
N PRO A 169 10.32 12.17 -5.85
CA PRO A 169 10.53 13.57 -5.54
C PRO A 169 9.74 14.45 -6.53
N LEU A 170 9.26 15.60 -6.06
CA LEU A 170 8.62 16.61 -6.92
C LEU A 170 9.52 16.98 -8.11
N TYR A 171 10.84 16.91 -7.93
CA TYR A 171 11.82 17.09 -8.99
C TYR A 171 11.66 16.08 -10.14
N SER A 172 11.42 14.79 -9.87
CA SER A 172 11.16 13.79 -10.91
C SER A 172 9.89 14.12 -11.69
N LEU A 173 8.82 14.55 -11.00
CA LEU A 173 7.57 14.97 -11.64
C LEU A 173 7.73 16.24 -12.48
N TRP A 174 8.54 17.19 -12.00
CA TRP A 174 8.89 18.38 -12.76
C TRP A 174 9.66 18.03 -14.02
N HIS A 175 10.65 17.12 -13.91
CA HIS A 175 11.43 16.67 -15.05
C HIS A 175 10.60 15.91 -16.09
N SER A 176 9.63 15.09 -15.66
CA SER A 176 8.72 14.43 -16.61
C SER A 176 7.88 15.45 -17.39
N PHE A 177 7.41 16.51 -16.72
CA PHE A 177 6.73 17.63 -17.39
C PHE A 177 7.66 18.38 -18.36
N GLN A 178 8.91 18.63 -17.95
CA GLN A 178 9.90 19.30 -18.79
C GLN A 178 10.28 18.49 -20.05
N ALA A 179 10.30 17.16 -19.94
CA ALA A 179 10.63 16.25 -21.03
C ALA A 179 9.50 16.05 -22.06
N MET A 180 8.28 16.54 -21.78
CA MET A 180 7.17 16.48 -22.73
C MET A 180 7.48 17.16 -24.05
N SER A 181 6.95 16.61 -25.15
CA SER A 181 6.97 17.31 -26.43
C SER A 181 6.17 18.62 -26.33
N ALA A 182 6.51 19.60 -27.17
CA ALA A 182 5.77 20.87 -27.22
C ALA A 182 4.28 20.65 -27.52
N SER A 183 3.97 19.70 -28.42
CA SER A 183 2.59 19.35 -28.79
C SER A 183 1.82 18.75 -27.62
N ASP A 184 2.43 17.83 -26.86
CA ASP A 184 1.77 17.22 -25.69
C ASP A 184 1.55 18.24 -24.58
N ARG A 185 2.50 19.18 -24.43
CA ARG A 185 2.39 20.26 -23.43
C ARG A 185 1.27 21.22 -23.79
N GLU A 186 1.20 21.64 -25.04
CA GLU A 186 0.11 22.49 -25.51
C GLU A 186 -1.25 21.79 -25.39
N HIS A 187 -1.32 20.49 -25.69
CA HIS A 187 -2.55 19.71 -25.51
C HIS A 187 -2.99 19.66 -24.04
N LEU A 188 -2.07 19.32 -23.13
CA LEU A 188 -2.35 19.30 -21.70
C LEU A 188 -2.75 20.69 -21.19
N ASP A 189 -2.01 21.73 -21.54
CA ASP A 189 -2.31 23.11 -21.12
C ASP A 189 -3.70 23.56 -21.60
N ASN A 190 -4.06 23.25 -22.84
CA ASN A 190 -5.38 23.57 -23.38
C ASN A 190 -6.50 22.80 -22.65
N GLN A 191 -6.27 21.52 -22.35
CA GLN A 191 -7.22 20.72 -21.57
C GLN A 191 -7.40 21.32 -20.16
N LEU A 192 -6.31 21.59 -19.45
CA LEU A 192 -6.33 22.16 -18.10
C LEU A 192 -7.02 23.54 -18.08
N ARG A 193 -6.75 24.41 -19.06
CA ARG A 193 -7.42 25.71 -19.18
C ARG A 193 -8.92 25.58 -19.40
N SER A 194 -9.36 24.59 -20.17
CA SER A 194 -10.80 24.37 -20.39
C SER A 194 -11.51 23.82 -19.14
N GLU A 195 -10.80 23.04 -18.32
CA GLU A 195 -11.35 22.37 -17.14
C GLU A 195 -11.33 23.26 -15.89
N VAL A 196 -10.37 24.18 -15.75
CA VAL A 196 -10.22 25.03 -14.54
C VAL A 196 -11.44 25.91 -14.29
N GLU A 197 -12.13 26.34 -15.35
CA GLU A 197 -13.31 27.22 -15.25
C GLU A 197 -14.63 26.44 -15.11
N THR A 198 -14.61 25.12 -15.34
CA THR A 198 -15.83 24.33 -15.53
C THR A 198 -16.01 23.23 -14.49
N ASP A 199 -14.94 22.56 -14.08
CA ASP A 199 -15.02 21.42 -13.17
C ASP A 199 -13.65 21.09 -12.52
N PHE A 200 -13.50 21.51 -11.27
CA PHE A 200 -12.28 21.28 -10.49
C PHE A 200 -11.95 19.79 -10.31
N ASN A 201 -12.95 18.90 -10.27
CA ASN A 201 -12.72 17.46 -10.15
C ASN A 201 -12.17 16.88 -11.45
N LYS A 202 -12.64 17.36 -12.61
CA LYS A 202 -12.05 16.97 -13.90
C LYS A 202 -10.60 17.43 -14.02
N LEU A 203 -10.30 18.67 -13.65
CA LEU A 203 -8.94 19.19 -13.61
C LEU A 203 -8.01 18.27 -12.79
N ASN A 204 -8.44 17.93 -11.58
CA ASN A 204 -7.72 17.04 -10.68
C ASN A 204 -7.50 15.64 -11.26
N ASN A 205 -8.52 15.05 -11.90
CA ASN A 205 -8.42 13.76 -12.56
C ASN A 205 -7.49 13.79 -13.78
N THR A 206 -7.51 14.87 -14.56
CA THR A 206 -6.61 15.07 -15.71
C THR A 206 -5.15 15.14 -15.25
N LEU A 207 -4.86 15.97 -14.24
CA LEU A 207 -3.52 16.07 -13.65
C LEU A 207 -3.06 14.72 -13.09
N TYR A 208 -3.94 14.01 -12.37
CA TYR A 208 -3.63 12.70 -11.83
C TYR A 208 -3.27 11.70 -12.93
N ARG A 209 -4.14 11.55 -13.95
CA ARG A 209 -3.90 10.63 -15.07
C ARG A 209 -2.59 10.93 -15.79
N TYR A 210 -2.26 12.21 -15.98
CA TYR A 210 -1.00 12.61 -16.58
C TYR A 210 0.20 12.12 -15.75
N PHE A 211 0.28 12.49 -14.47
CA PHE A 211 1.45 12.14 -13.66
C PHE A 211 1.52 10.64 -13.37
N ILE A 212 0.40 9.96 -13.19
CA ILE A 212 0.35 8.51 -13.01
C ILE A 212 0.93 7.78 -14.21
N ARG A 213 0.53 8.16 -15.43
CA ARG A 213 1.11 7.59 -16.65
C ARG A 213 2.61 7.88 -16.74
N ALA A 214 3.05 9.08 -16.34
CA ALA A 214 4.46 9.43 -16.35
C ALA A 214 5.30 8.61 -15.35
N ILE A 215 4.75 8.33 -14.17
CA ILE A 215 5.44 7.58 -13.10
C ILE A 215 5.40 6.07 -13.36
N TYR A 216 4.22 5.55 -13.73
CA TYR A 216 3.97 4.10 -13.80
C TYR A 216 4.08 3.53 -15.22
N GLY A 217 4.05 4.38 -16.25
CA GLY A 217 4.00 3.96 -17.65
C GLY A 217 2.64 3.43 -18.11
N PHE A 218 1.62 3.47 -17.24
CA PHE A 218 0.25 3.03 -17.55
C PHE A 218 -0.77 3.86 -16.77
N GLU A 219 -2.05 3.70 -17.12
CA GLU A 219 -3.15 4.35 -16.42
C GLU A 219 -3.55 3.59 -15.16
N LEU A 220 -3.71 4.34 -14.08
CA LEU A 220 -4.33 3.86 -12.85
C LEU A 220 -5.49 4.81 -12.53
N PRO A 221 -6.66 4.32 -12.09
CA PRO A 221 -7.70 5.20 -11.58
C PRO A 221 -7.28 5.79 -10.21
N PRO A 222 -7.80 6.97 -9.85
CA PRO A 222 -7.61 7.54 -8.52
C PRO A 222 -7.85 6.52 -7.39
N PRO A 223 -7.03 6.49 -6.31
CA PRO A 223 -7.30 5.60 -5.21
C PRO A 223 -8.55 6.03 -4.47
N HIS A 224 -9.37 5.05 -4.14
CA HIS A 224 -10.66 5.24 -3.48
C HIS A 224 -10.50 5.31 -1.97
N PHE A 225 -9.49 4.62 -1.46
CA PHE A 225 -9.15 4.63 -0.05
C PHE A 225 -7.67 4.49 0.22
N THR A 226 -7.27 4.94 1.40
CA THR A 226 -6.01 4.55 2.03
C THR A 226 -6.27 3.83 3.34
N LEU A 227 -5.48 2.81 3.62
CA LEU A 227 -5.53 2.00 4.82
C LEU A 227 -4.16 2.01 5.50
N SER A 228 -4.12 2.59 6.70
CA SER A 228 -2.92 2.72 7.51
C SER A 228 -3.12 2.20 8.94
N THR A 229 -2.06 2.24 9.75
CA THR A 229 -2.13 1.92 11.19
C THR A 229 -2.14 3.17 12.06
N ASN A 230 -2.92 3.16 13.15
CA ASN A 230 -2.95 4.18 14.20
C ASN A 230 -2.53 3.60 15.58
N ALA A 231 -1.67 2.58 15.60
CA ALA A 231 -1.28 1.89 16.85
C ALA A 231 -0.61 2.78 17.93
N LYS A 232 -0.37 4.07 17.68
CA LYS A 232 0.27 5.01 18.64
C LYS A 232 -0.54 6.30 18.88
N GLY A 233 -1.81 6.37 18.46
CA GLY A 233 -2.57 7.63 18.48
C GLY A 233 -1.94 8.70 17.59
N SER A 234 -1.26 8.27 16.52
CA SER A 234 -0.69 9.10 15.46
C SER A 234 -1.11 8.52 14.11
N CYS A 235 -1.98 9.22 13.39
CA CYS A 235 -2.30 8.90 11.99
C CYS A 235 -1.07 9.19 11.14
N LYS A 236 -0.47 8.14 10.57
CA LYS A 236 0.64 8.29 9.63
C LYS A 236 0.18 7.86 8.26
N ALA A 237 -0.14 8.84 7.42
CA ALA A 237 -0.24 8.60 5.99
C ALA A 237 1.19 8.51 5.45
N TYR A 238 1.65 7.28 5.22
CA TYR A 238 2.87 7.05 4.44
C TYR A 238 2.44 6.96 2.99
N LEU A 239 2.14 8.11 2.37
CA LEU A 239 1.87 8.20 0.95
C LEU A 239 3.08 8.86 0.33
N SER A 240 3.82 8.12 -0.48
CA SER A 240 5.05 8.61 -1.07
C SER A 240 4.81 9.25 -2.45
N MET A 241 3.60 9.12 -2.97
CA MET A 241 3.06 9.78 -4.16
C MET A 241 2.66 11.22 -3.89
N PRO A 242 3.43 12.22 -4.36
CA PRO A 242 3.03 13.63 -4.28
C PRO A 242 1.75 13.88 -5.06
N THR A 243 1.46 13.07 -6.09
CA THR A 243 0.27 13.20 -6.94
C THR A 243 -1.02 13.10 -6.15
N LEU A 244 -1.12 12.19 -5.17
CA LEU A 244 -2.34 12.06 -4.36
C LEU A 244 -2.68 13.33 -3.56
N PHE A 245 -1.66 14.04 -3.08
CA PHE A 245 -1.85 15.30 -2.35
C PHE A 245 -1.90 16.51 -3.27
N SER A 246 -1.22 16.46 -4.41
CA SER A 246 -1.06 17.60 -5.31
C SER A 246 -2.22 17.73 -6.29
N THR A 247 -2.96 16.65 -6.56
CA THR A 247 -4.09 16.65 -7.51
C THR A 247 -5.45 16.58 -6.82
N GLY A 248 -5.55 16.90 -5.52
CA GLY A 248 -6.84 17.11 -4.84
C GLY A 248 -7.84 15.95 -4.94
N ILE A 249 -7.38 14.70 -5.06
CA ILE A 249 -8.25 13.53 -5.21
C ILE A 249 -8.97 13.25 -3.89
N ASN A 250 -10.29 13.07 -3.98
CA ASN A 250 -11.09 12.59 -2.87
C ASN A 250 -10.80 11.11 -2.63
N MET A 251 -10.16 10.81 -1.50
CA MET A 251 -9.85 9.45 -1.06
C MET A 251 -10.31 9.29 0.38
N LYS A 252 -10.95 8.16 0.71
CA LYS A 252 -11.37 7.88 2.09
C LYS A 252 -10.21 7.31 2.90
N PHE A 253 -10.02 7.81 4.12
CA PHE A 253 -8.93 7.36 4.99
C PHE A 253 -9.46 6.38 6.03
N PHE A 254 -8.84 5.21 6.10
CA PHE A 254 -9.07 4.20 7.13
C PHE A 254 -7.82 3.96 7.95
N TYR A 255 -7.99 3.81 9.26
CA TYR A 255 -6.91 3.46 10.16
C TYR A 255 -7.29 2.29 11.05
N THR A 256 -6.36 1.35 11.18
CA THR A 256 -6.50 0.18 12.04
C THR A 256 -5.60 0.31 13.26
N PRO A 257 -6.02 -0.17 14.45
CA PRO A 257 -5.14 -0.18 15.62
C PRO A 257 -4.01 -1.23 15.53
N TYR A 258 -4.07 -2.12 14.53
CA TYR A 258 -3.07 -3.14 14.21
C TYR A 258 -2.45 -2.88 12.82
N SER A 259 -1.50 -3.73 12.40
CA SER A 259 -0.91 -3.62 11.06
C SER A 259 -1.87 -4.15 9.99
N PRO A 260 -2.11 -3.42 8.87
CA PRO A 260 -3.01 -3.87 7.80
C PRO A 260 -2.76 -5.28 7.25
N ILE A 261 -1.52 -5.80 7.33
CA ILE A 261 -1.21 -7.16 6.85
C ILE A 261 -1.93 -8.26 7.65
N HIS A 262 -2.40 -7.96 8.86
CA HIS A 262 -3.14 -8.90 9.69
C HIS A 262 -4.65 -8.69 9.61
N MET A 263 -5.11 -7.83 8.70
CA MET A 263 -6.53 -7.57 8.52
C MET A 263 -7.26 -8.83 8.05
N LYS A 264 -8.37 -9.13 8.74
CA LYS A 264 -9.28 -10.20 8.34
C LYS A 264 -10.12 -9.77 7.13
N ARG A 265 -10.51 -10.74 6.31
CA ARG A 265 -11.35 -10.52 5.12
C ARG A 265 -12.63 -9.74 5.43
N GLY A 266 -13.28 -9.99 6.58
CA GLY A 266 -14.49 -9.30 7.00
C GLY A 266 -14.30 -7.79 7.21
N ALA A 267 -13.19 -7.39 7.84
CA ALA A 267 -12.82 -5.98 8.00
C ALA A 267 -12.61 -5.29 6.64
N LEU A 268 -11.90 -5.96 5.71
CA LEU A 268 -11.69 -5.43 4.37
C LEU A 268 -13.00 -5.34 3.56
N LYS A 269 -13.87 -6.35 3.66
CA LYS A 269 -15.22 -6.31 3.07
C LYS A 269 -16.00 -5.10 3.60
N ARG A 270 -15.92 -4.82 4.91
CA ARG A 270 -16.61 -3.68 5.53
C ARG A 270 -16.12 -2.33 5.04
N ILE A 271 -14.80 -2.19 4.85
CA ILE A 271 -14.21 -1.01 4.18
C ILE A 271 -14.79 -0.82 2.79
N ILE A 272 -14.84 -1.88 1.99
CA ILE A 272 -15.35 -1.80 0.63
C ILE A 272 -16.86 -1.50 0.60
N GLU A 273 -17.65 -2.08 1.51
CA GLU A 273 -19.08 -1.76 1.65
C GLU A 273 -19.32 -0.27 1.92
N ASP A 274 -18.52 0.32 2.79
CA ASP A 274 -18.62 1.72 3.16
C ASP A 274 -18.16 2.67 2.03
N LEU A 275 -17.25 2.23 1.14
CA LEU A 275 -16.94 2.96 -0.09
C LEU A 275 -18.11 2.96 -1.08
N ILE A 276 -18.85 1.85 -1.19
CA ILE A 276 -20.00 1.72 -2.10
C ILE A 276 -21.20 2.52 -1.61
N ALA A 277 -21.45 2.50 -0.30
CA ALA A 277 -22.58 3.16 0.34
C ALA A 277 -22.14 3.87 1.61
N PRO A 278 -21.55 5.09 1.48
CA PRO A 278 -21.00 5.83 2.61
C PRO A 278 -22.08 6.16 3.64
N LYS A 279 -21.79 5.90 4.90
CA LYS A 279 -22.55 6.45 6.03
C LYS A 279 -21.88 7.76 6.50
N GLN A 280 -22.63 8.71 7.06
CA GLN A 280 -22.10 9.99 7.61
C GLN A 280 -21.13 9.72 8.79
N SER A 281 -20.10 10.58 8.98
CA SER A 281 -18.91 10.36 9.86
C SER A 281 -18.72 11.37 11.05
N VAL A 282 -18.18 10.91 12.20
CA VAL A 282 -17.84 11.59 13.47
C VAL A 282 -16.86 10.75 14.34
N SER A 283 -15.55 10.98 14.18
CA SER A 283 -14.45 10.30 14.91
C SER A 283 -14.63 10.14 16.44
N HIS A 284 -14.41 8.92 16.96
CA HIS A 284 -14.12 8.66 18.39
C HIS A 284 -12.60 8.52 18.59
N GLU A 285 -11.98 9.45 19.30
CA GLU A 285 -10.54 9.41 19.62
C GLU A 285 -10.17 8.16 20.43
N MET A 286 -9.12 7.43 20.03
CA MET A 286 -8.44 6.44 20.87
C MET A 286 -6.94 6.77 20.97
N ASP A 287 -6.43 6.92 22.20
CA ASP A 287 -5.03 7.22 22.50
C ASP A 287 -4.29 5.97 23.02
N TYR A 288 -3.27 5.51 22.30
CA TYR A 288 -2.45 4.32 22.60
C TYR A 288 -1.05 4.67 23.18
N ARG A 289 -0.86 5.87 23.75
CA ARG A 289 0.49 6.42 24.00
C ARG A 289 1.32 5.84 25.14
N THR A 290 0.82 4.96 26.02
CA THR A 290 1.55 4.69 27.27
C THR A 290 1.56 3.21 27.66
N GLN A 291 2.63 2.47 27.30
CA GLN A 291 3.10 1.35 28.13
C GLN A 291 4.49 0.83 27.73
N SER A 292 5.34 0.64 28.74
CA SER A 292 6.65 0.00 28.64
C SER A 292 6.54 -1.51 28.41
N LEU A 293 7.49 -2.07 27.65
CA LEU A 293 7.48 -3.44 27.13
C LEU A 293 7.93 -4.47 28.19
N SER A 294 7.10 -4.76 29.19
CA SER A 294 7.25 -5.96 30.03
C SER A 294 6.58 -7.18 29.37
N SER A 295 7.00 -8.41 29.70
CA SER A 295 6.37 -9.64 29.18
C SER A 295 4.86 -9.72 29.52
N GLN A 296 4.47 -9.19 30.68
CA GLN A 296 3.07 -9.12 31.11
C GLN A 296 2.27 -8.09 30.31
N ASN A 297 2.83 -6.90 30.06
CA ASN A 297 2.19 -5.88 29.23
C ASN A 297 2.03 -6.33 27.77
N MET A 298 2.97 -7.14 27.26
CA MET A 298 2.90 -7.71 25.90
C MET A 298 1.81 -8.78 25.76
N ALA A 299 1.53 -9.56 26.81
CA ALA A 299 0.44 -10.53 26.81
C ALA A 299 -0.93 -9.80 26.79
N THR A 300 -1.10 -8.79 27.63
CA THR A 300 -2.31 -7.94 27.64
C THR A 300 -2.50 -7.20 26.31
N ALA A 301 -1.43 -6.62 25.76
CA ALA A 301 -1.48 -5.96 24.45
C ALA A 301 -1.82 -6.92 23.30
N PHE A 302 -1.35 -8.17 23.35
CA PHE A 302 -1.71 -9.18 22.35
C PHE A 302 -3.19 -9.55 22.41
N VAL A 303 -3.75 -9.76 23.61
CA VAL A 303 -5.19 -10.05 23.77
C VAL A 303 -6.03 -8.88 23.26
N ALA A 304 -5.71 -7.66 23.70
CA ALA A 304 -6.40 -6.45 23.23
C ALA A 304 -6.29 -6.29 21.71
N MET A 305 -5.11 -6.57 21.12
CA MET A 305 -4.94 -6.52 19.66
C MET A 305 -5.79 -7.59 18.94
N GLN A 306 -5.89 -8.82 19.47
CA GLN A 306 -6.72 -9.86 18.87
C GLN A 306 -8.20 -9.50 18.93
N GLU A 307 -8.67 -8.96 20.07
CA GLU A 307 -10.04 -8.44 20.20
C GLU A 307 -10.33 -7.34 19.19
N LEU A 308 -9.38 -6.41 18.97
CA LEU A 308 -9.54 -5.33 17.98
C LEU A 308 -9.49 -5.82 16.53
N ILE A 309 -8.75 -6.90 16.23
CA ILE A 309 -8.76 -7.51 14.88
C ILE A 309 -10.14 -8.10 14.56
N ASP A 310 -10.82 -8.62 15.57
CA ASP A 310 -12.18 -9.18 15.45
C ASP A 310 -13.29 -8.13 15.57
N ASP A 311 -13.00 -6.97 16.14
CA ASP A 311 -13.92 -5.83 16.24
C ASP A 311 -13.78 -4.89 15.03
N PHE A 312 -14.63 -5.10 14.01
CA PHE A 312 -14.64 -4.29 12.80
C PHE A 312 -15.05 -2.82 13.06
N ASP A 313 -15.77 -2.52 14.14
CA ASP A 313 -16.17 -1.16 14.47
C ASP A 313 -14.98 -0.34 15.01
N SER A 314 -13.91 -0.99 15.46
CA SER A 314 -12.68 -0.34 15.93
C SER A 314 -11.84 0.33 14.82
N ILE A 315 -12.18 0.12 13.54
CA ILE A 315 -11.48 0.71 12.41
C ILE A 315 -11.94 2.16 12.23
N LEU A 316 -11.04 3.10 12.52
CA LEU A 316 -11.28 4.53 12.31
C LEU A 316 -11.50 4.79 10.81
N GLY A 317 -12.59 5.47 10.49
CA GLY A 317 -13.09 5.68 9.13
C GLY A 317 -14.29 4.80 8.76
N LEU A 318 -14.52 3.68 9.48
CA LEU A 318 -15.76 2.88 9.41
C LEU A 318 -16.78 3.29 10.46
N THR A 319 -16.29 3.72 11.62
CA THR A 319 -17.14 4.17 12.71
C THR A 319 -17.64 5.59 12.45
N LYS A 320 -18.90 5.74 12.85
CA LYS A 320 -19.85 6.83 12.59
C LYS A 320 -19.32 8.21 12.71
#